data_AF-A0A392SEA1-F1
#
_entry.id   AF-A0A392SEA1-F1
#
_cell.length_a   1.000
_cell.length_b   1.000
_cell.length_c   1.000
_cell.angle_alpha   90.00
_cell.angle_beta   90.00
_cell.angle_gamma   90.00
#
_symmetry.space_group_name_H-M   'P 1'
#
loop_
_entity.id
_entity.type
_entity.pdbx_description
1 polymer ?
#
loop_
_entity_poly.entity_id
_entity_poly.type
_entity_poly.pdbx_seq_one_letter_code
_entity_poly.pdbx_strand_id
1 'polypeptide(L)' 'ANAQEALVLKNLILDYQEASGQLVNMDKSEIIYSRHVHQNIRDNIGQILPMKRVEQFSKYLGMPTQVGRSKKQ' A
#
# COMPACT_ATOMS: atom_id res chain seq x y z
N ALA A 1 -2.86 -5.83 10.80
CA ALA A 1 -1.55 -5.58 10.17
C ALA A 1 -0.49 -6.30 10.99
N ASN A 2 -0.29 -7.57 10.67
CA ASN A 2 0.79 -8.40 11.20
C ASN A 2 1.68 -8.89 10.05
N ALA A 3 2.84 -9.46 10.37
CA ALA A 3 3.78 -9.95 9.37
C ALA A 3 3.20 -11.11 8.54
N GLN A 4 2.34 -11.95 9.13
CA GLN A 4 1.75 -13.10 8.45
C GLN A 4 0.78 -12.68 7.35
N GLU A 5 -0.07 -11.70 7.61
CA GLU A 5 -0.98 -11.09 6.62
C GLU A 5 -0.18 -10.50 5.45
N ALA A 6 0.95 -9.85 5.72
CA ALA A 6 1.82 -9.32 4.68
C ALA A 6 2.45 -10.41 3.80
N LEU A 7 2.83 -11.56 4.39
CA LEU A 7 3.33 -12.71 3.63
C LEU A 7 2.24 -13.32 2.74
N VAL A 8 1.02 -13.46 3.26
CA VAL A 8 -0.13 -13.93 2.46
C VAL A 8 -0.39 -13.00 1.29
N LEU A 9 -0.37 -11.68 1.52
CA LEU A 9 -0.56 -10.69 0.45
C LEU A 9 0.57 -10.74 -0.59
N LYS A 10 1.82 -10.92 -0.17
CA LYS A 10 2.95 -11.12 -1.08
C LYS A 10 2.74 -12.34 -1.98
N ASN A 11 2.34 -13.48 -1.40
CA ASN A 11 2.09 -14.70 -2.17
C ASN A 11 0.94 -14.50 -3.16
N LEU A 12 -0.15 -13.85 -2.74
CA LEU A 12 -1.27 -13.54 -3.62
C LEU A 12 -0.85 -12.67 -4.82
N ILE A 13 0.04 -11.70 -4.62
CA ILE A 13 0.58 -10.91 -5.71
C ILE A 13 1.39 -11.80 -6.66
N LEU A 14 2.23 -12.70 -6.15
CA LEU A 14 3.01 -13.62 -6.99
C LEU A 14 2.10 -14.55 -7.80
N ASP A 15 1.09 -15.14 -7.16
CA ASP A 15 0.11 -16.01 -7.82
C ASP A 15 -0.64 -15.25 -8.93
N TYR A 16 -1.05 -14.01 -8.65
CA TYR A 16 -1.68 -13.15 -9.64
C TYR A 16 -0.74 -12.84 -10.81
N GLN A 17 0.54 -12.58 -10.54
CA GLN A 17 1.53 -12.32 -11.59
C GLN A 17 1.72 -13.54 -12.50
N GLU A 18 1.79 -14.73 -11.92
CA GLU A 18 1.90 -15.99 -12.66
C GLU A 18 0.65 -16.25 -13.51
N ALA A 19 -0.53 -16.15 -12.90
CA ALA A 19 -1.80 -16.41 -13.58
C ALA A 19 -2.13 -15.39 -14.68
N SER A 20 -1.77 -14.11 -14.48
CA SER A 20 -2.02 -13.05 -15.47
C SER A 20 -0.92 -12.92 -16.52
N GLY A 21 0.27 -13.48 -16.28
CA GLY A 21 1.46 -13.26 -17.10
C GLY A 21 2.02 -11.83 -17.01
N GLN A 22 1.57 -11.03 -16.03
CA GLN A 22 1.97 -9.64 -15.86
C GLN A 22 2.69 -9.44 -14.52
N LEU A 23 3.83 -8.74 -14.52
CA LEU A 23 4.53 -8.42 -13.28
C LEU A 23 3.91 -7.17 -12.61
N VAL A 24 3.69 -7.24 -11.30
CA VAL A 24 3.27 -6.08 -10.51
C VAL A 24 4.49 -5.22 -10.21
N ASN A 25 4.38 -3.93 -10.48
CA ASN A 25 5.45 -2.98 -10.19
C ASN A 25 5.35 -2.50 -8.73
N MET A 26 6.23 -3.03 -7.88
CA MET A 26 6.27 -2.69 -6.45
C MET A 26 6.72 -1.24 -6.21
N ASP A 27 7.58 -0.68 -7.07
CA ASP A 27 8.09 0.70 -6.94
C ASP A 27 7.01 1.76 -7.22
N LYS A 28 6.06 1.44 -8.10
CA LYS A 28 4.87 2.26 -8.38
C LYS A 28 3.76 2.04 -7.36
N SER A 29 3.84 0.99 -6.57
CA SER A 29 2.87 0.65 -5.54
C SER A 29 3.19 1.39 -4.25
N GLU A 30 2.16 1.83 -3.53
CA GLU A 30 2.30 2.60 -2.31
C GLU A 30 1.54 1.93 -1.15
N ILE A 31 2.06 2.04 0.07
CA ILE A 31 1.43 1.54 1.31
C ILE A 31 1.21 2.71 2.27
N ILE A 32 0.03 2.73 2.89
CA ILE A 32 -0.31 3.63 4.01
C ILE A 32 -0.53 2.78 5.26
N TYR A 33 -0.09 3.30 6.40
CA TYR A 33 -0.39 2.72 7.71
C TYR A 33 -1.40 3.59 8.46
N SER A 34 -2.26 2.97 9.26
CA SER A 34 -3.11 3.73 10.17
C SER A 34 -2.26 4.44 11.23
N ARG A 35 -2.80 5.53 11.80
CA ARG A 35 -2.09 6.45 12.71
C ARG A 35 -1.34 5.73 13.85
N HIS A 36 -1.92 4.66 14.39
CA HIS A 36 -1.41 3.98 15.60
C HIS A 36 -0.64 2.68 15.32
N VAL A 37 -0.23 2.41 14.07
CA VAL A 37 0.65 1.26 13.80
C VAL A 37 2.04 1.57 14.33
N HIS A 38 2.55 0.72 15.22
CA HIS A 38 3.91 0.82 15.76
C HIS A 38 4.99 0.68 14.68
N GLN A 39 6.12 1.36 14.87
CA GLN A 39 7.20 1.42 13.89
C GLN A 39 7.77 0.04 13.55
N ASN A 40 7.95 -0.83 14.55
CA ASN A 40 8.40 -2.22 14.35
C ASN A 40 7.51 -3.00 13.39
N ILE A 41 6.19 -2.82 13.47
CA ILE A 41 5.23 -3.46 12.57
C ILE A 41 5.36 -2.90 11.16
N ARG A 42 5.52 -1.57 11.02
CA ARG A 42 5.74 -0.93 9.71
C ARG A 42 7.01 -1.45 9.05
N ASP A 43 8.08 -1.62 9.83
CA ASP A 43 9.36 -2.11 9.33
C ASP A 43 9.30 -3.57 8.90
N ASN A 44 8.68 -4.43 9.72
CA ASN A 44 8.44 -5.82 9.35
C ASN A 44 7.62 -5.94 8.06
N ILE A 45 6.53 -5.18 7.94
CA ILE A 45 5.69 -5.20 6.73
C ILE A 45 6.46 -4.65 5.53
N GLY A 46 7.24 -3.58 5.69
CA GLY A 46 8.01 -3.00 4.59
C GLY A 46 9.18 -3.87 4.11
N GLN A 47 9.70 -4.78 4.94
CA GLN A 47 10.65 -5.80 4.50
C GLN A 47 9.98 -6.88 3.65
N ILE A 48 8.73 -7.22 3.94
CA ILE A 48 7.97 -8.24 3.22
C ILE A 48 7.43 -7.68 1.90
N LEU A 49 6.86 -6.47 1.95
CA LEU A 49 6.26 -5.74 0.83
C LEU A 49 7.08 -4.46 0.61
N PRO A 50 8.09 -4.48 -0.29
CA PRO A 50 9.01 -3.37 -0.52
C PRO A 50 8.37 -2.27 -1.38
N MET A 51 7.20 -1.79 -0.97
CA MET A 51 6.46 -0.71 -1.61
C MET A 51 6.80 0.62 -0.93
N LYS A 52 6.60 1.72 -1.66
CA LYS A 52 6.84 3.05 -1.11
C LYS A 52 5.83 3.36 0.00
N ARG A 53 6.34 3.75 1.17
CA ARG A 53 5.50 4.18 2.29
C ARG A 53 5.08 5.63 2.06
N VAL A 54 3.79 5.90 2.14
CA VAL A 54 3.23 7.26 2.04
C VAL A 54 2.30 7.53 3.21
N GLU A 55 2.21 8.79 3.63
CA GLU A 55 1.22 9.20 4.63
C GLU A 55 -0.18 9.23 4.02
N GLN A 56 -0.24 9.51 2.72
CA GLN A 56 -1.46 9.56 1.95
C GLN A 56 -1.20 9.34 0.46
N PHE A 57 -2.13 8.64 -0.21
CA PHE A 57 -2.14 8.51 -1.65
C PHE A 57 -2.38 9.88 -2.28
N SER A 58 -1.49 10.36 -3.13
CA SER A 58 -1.63 11.73 -3.69
C SER A 58 -2.78 11.83 -4.70
N LYS A 59 -2.92 10.82 -5.56
CA LYS A 59 -3.89 10.79 -6.66
C LYS A 59 -4.44 9.39 -6.87
N TYR A 60 -5.69 9.32 -7.31
CA TYR A 60 -6.32 8.10 -7.82
C TYR A 60 -6.95 8.43 -9.17
N LEU A 61 -6.52 7.73 -10.23
CA LEU A 61 -6.97 7.96 -11.61
C LEU A 61 -6.91 9.43 -12.06
N GLY A 62 -5.84 10.14 -11.66
CA GLY A 62 -5.62 11.55 -12.01
C GLY A 62 -6.30 12.57 -11.09
N MET A 63 -7.19 12.15 -10.19
CA MET A 63 -7.86 13.03 -9.23
C MET A 63 -7.19 13.01 -7.86
N PRO A 64 -7.11 14.13 -7.13
CA PRO A 64 -6.62 14.13 -5.75
C PRO A 64 -7.47 13.21 -4.87
N THR A 65 -6.83 12.38 -4.04
CA THR A 65 -7.59 11.53 -3.11
C THR A 65 -8.21 12.33 -1.96
N GLN A 66 -7.63 13.49 -1.63
CA GLN A 66 -8.25 14.49 -0.77
C GLN A 66 -9.10 15.44 -1.59
N VAL A 67 -10.40 15.13 -1.68
CA VAL A 67 -11.40 16.14 -1.98
C VAL A 67 -11.80 16.79 -0.66
N GLY A 68 -11.19 17.93 -0.34
CA GLY A 68 -11.63 18.72 0.81
C GLY A 68 -13.10 19.07 0.67
N ARG A 69 -13.91 18.88 1.73
CA ARG A 69 -15.24 19.48 1.77
C ARG A 69 -15.07 20.99 1.83
N SER A 70 -15.59 21.72 0.85
CA SER A 70 -15.75 23.17 0.99
C SER A 70 -16.57 23.42 2.26
N LYS A 71 -15.98 24.08 3.26
CA LYS A 71 -16.75 24.70 4.32
C LYS A 71 -17.48 25.89 3.67
N LYS A 72 -18.65 25.65 3.07
CA LYS A 72 -19.58 26.75 2.86
C LYS A 72 -19.90 27.30 4.26
N GLN A 73 -19.46 28.55 4.46
CA GLN A 73 -19.92 29.42 5.54
C GLN A 73 -21.45 29.53 5.49
#